data_AF-A0A7C6K8Y5-F1
#
_entry.id   AF-A0A7C6K8Y5-F1
#
_cell.length_a   1.000
_cell.length_b   1.000
_cell.length_c   1.000
_cell.angle_alpha   90.00
_cell.angle_beta   90.00
_cell.angle_gamma   90.00
#
_symmetry.space_group_name_H-M   'P 1'
#
loop_
_entity.id
_entity.type
_entity.pdbx_description
1 polymer ?
#
loop_
_entity_poly.entity_id
_entity_poly.type
_entity_poly.pdbx_seq_one_letter_code
_entity_poly.pdbx_strand_id
1 'polypeptide(L)'
;MKLIQTGKTKDVYALKDGNYLLKFKDDVTGEDGVFDPGANTVGLTIEGAGKAGLRLSKFFFEILRDKGVPTHYIDANIEEATMTVKPAAVFGNGLEVICRYRAVGS
;
A
#
# COMPACT_ATOMS: atom_id res chain seq x y z
N MET A 1 10.21 -16.24 3.68
CA MET A 1 9.67 -14.92 4.08
C MET A 1 9.07 -15.07 5.46
N LYS A 2 9.01 -14.02 6.28
CA LYS A 2 8.37 -14.05 7.61
C LYS A 2 7.29 -12.98 7.67
N LEU A 3 6.05 -13.35 8.00
CA LEU A 3 4.98 -12.37 8.21
C LEU A 3 5.34 -11.49 9.41
N ILE A 4 5.31 -10.17 9.21
CA ILE A 4 5.61 -9.16 10.22
C ILE A 4 4.33 -8.51 10.71
N GLN A 5 3.44 -8.15 9.78
CA GLN A 5 2.20 -7.45 10.09
C GLN A 5 1.14 -7.77 9.04
N THR A 6 -0.08 -7.96 9.51
CA THR A 6 -1.29 -7.98 8.67
C THR A 6 -2.00 -6.65 8.80
N GLY A 7 -2.17 -5.96 7.67
CA GLY A 7 -2.92 -4.71 7.59
C GLY A 7 -4.29 -4.92 6.97
N LYS A 8 -5.07 -3.83 6.88
CA LYS A 8 -6.41 -3.87 6.25
C LYS A 8 -6.32 -4.25 4.77
N THR A 9 -5.42 -3.62 4.02
CA THR A 9 -5.29 -3.80 2.57
C THR A 9 -3.97 -4.42 2.12
N LYS A 10 -3.00 -4.61 3.03
CA LYS A 10 -1.67 -5.13 2.74
C LYS A 10 -1.13 -5.97 3.88
N ASP A 11 -0.40 -7.03 3.55
CA ASP A 11 0.43 -7.77 4.48
C ASP A 11 1.90 -7.45 4.26
N VAL A 12 2.69 -7.43 5.33
CA VAL A 12 4.11 -7.09 5.31
C VAL A 12 4.92 -8.31 5.69
N TYR A 13 5.86 -8.70 4.84
CA TYR A 13 6.76 -9.82 5.06
C TYR A 13 8.22 -9.37 5.06
N ALA A 14 9.02 -9.87 6.00
CA ALA A 14 10.47 -9.75 5.95
C ALA A 14 11.07 -10.75 4.97
N LEU A 15 11.96 -10.25 4.12
CA LEU A 15 12.77 -11.03 3.19
C LEU A 15 14.15 -11.32 3.80
N LYS A 16 14.86 -12.29 3.23
CA LYS A 16 16.18 -12.73 3.73
C LYS A 16 17.30 -11.72 3.46
N ASP A 17 17.12 -10.87 2.46
CA ASP A 17 18.05 -9.83 2.03
C ASP A 17 17.93 -8.53 2.84
N GLY A 18 17.08 -8.51 3.88
CA GLY A 18 16.83 -7.35 4.71
C GLY A 18 15.74 -6.41 4.18
N ASN A 19 15.20 -6.64 2.98
CA ASN A 19 14.07 -5.88 2.45
C ASN A 19 12.73 -6.39 2.99
N TYR A 20 11.67 -5.63 2.70
CA TYR A 20 10.29 -6.06 2.95
C TYR A 20 9.55 -6.33 1.65
N LEU A 21 8.58 -7.24 1.73
CA LEU A 21 7.61 -7.51 0.69
C LEU A 21 6.22 -7.11 1.19
N LEU A 22 5.57 -6.22 0.45
CA LEU A 22 4.19 -5.81 0.65
C LEU A 22 3.31 -6.66 -0.27
N LYS A 23 2.43 -7.49 0.30
CA LYS A 23 1.41 -8.24 -0.46
C LYS A 23 0.11 -7.44 -0.43
N PHE A 24 -0.35 -6.99 -1.58
CA PHE A 24 -1.60 -6.25 -1.71
C PHE A 24 -2.76 -7.24 -1.70
N LYS A 25 -3.81 -6.91 -0.93
CA LYS A 25 -5.00 -7.74 -0.78
C LYS A 25 -6.15 -7.17 -1.59
N ASP A 26 -7.11 -8.04 -1.88
CA ASP A 26 -8.39 -7.67 -2.49
C ASP A 26 -9.40 -7.16 -1.44
N ASP A 27 -9.03 -7.24 -0.16
CA ASP A 27 -9.75 -6.62 0.95
C ASP A 27 -9.77 -5.11 0.80
N VAL A 28 -10.99 -4.56 0.85
CA VAL A 28 -11.23 -3.12 0.84
C VAL A 28 -11.93 -2.70 2.13
N THR A 29 -11.71 -1.44 2.51
CA THR A 29 -12.35 -0.90 3.70
C THR A 29 -13.82 -0.55 3.43
N GLY A 30 -14.62 -0.58 4.48
CA GLY A 30 -16.05 -0.28 4.39
C GLY A 30 -16.73 -0.34 5.74
N GLU A 31 -17.97 0.13 5.75
CA GLU A 31 -18.89 0.12 6.89
C GLU A 31 -20.21 -0.50 6.43
N ASP A 32 -20.78 -1.40 7.24
CA ASP A 32 -22.03 -2.13 6.94
C ASP A 32 -22.09 -2.80 5.55
N GLY A 33 -20.96 -3.33 5.08
CA GLY A 33 -20.85 -3.99 3.78
C GLY A 33 -20.82 -3.03 2.58
N VAL A 34 -20.80 -1.72 2.82
CA VAL A 34 -20.65 -0.67 1.81
C VAL A 34 -19.18 -0.30 1.70
N PHE A 35 -18.66 -0.26 0.48
CA PHE A 35 -17.30 0.19 0.21
C PHE A 35 -17.11 1.64 0.65
N ASP A 36 -16.16 1.85 1.56
CA ASP A 36 -15.70 3.17 2.00
C ASP A 36 -14.18 3.15 2.14
N PRO A 37 -13.43 3.82 1.24
CA PRO A 37 -11.97 3.86 1.32
C PRO A 37 -11.43 4.61 2.55
N GLY A 38 -12.26 5.40 3.24
CA GLY A 38 -11.93 6.11 4.47
C GLY A 38 -12.19 5.30 5.75
N ALA A 39 -12.86 4.15 5.65
CA ALA A 39 -13.26 3.38 6.82
C ALA A 39 -12.08 2.71 7.56
N ASN A 40 -12.31 2.45 8.84
CA ASN A 40 -11.31 1.86 9.74
C ASN A 40 -11.32 0.33 9.77
N THR A 41 -12.28 -0.29 9.11
CA THR A 41 -12.51 -1.75 9.09
C THR A 41 -12.48 -2.28 7.66
N VAL A 42 -12.13 -3.56 7.52
CA VAL A 42 -12.36 -4.27 6.25
C VAL A 42 -13.86 -4.48 6.11
N GLY A 43 -14.44 -4.00 5.01
CA GLY A 43 -15.89 -4.04 4.79
C GLY A 43 -16.32 -5.12 3.81
N LEU A 44 -15.48 -5.43 2.82
CA LEU A 44 -15.73 -6.43 1.78
C LEU A 44 -14.43 -6.76 1.03
N THR A 45 -14.51 -7.74 0.13
CA THR A 45 -13.42 -8.14 -0.77
C THR A 45 -13.86 -7.89 -2.22
N ILE A 46 -13.02 -7.24 -3.01
CA ILE A 46 -13.25 -6.97 -4.44
C ILE A 46 -12.11 -7.61 -5.23
N GLU A 47 -12.42 -8.64 -6.01
CA GLU A 47 -11.42 -9.36 -6.81
C GLU A 47 -10.61 -8.41 -7.71
N GLY A 48 -9.29 -8.52 -7.62
CA GLY A 48 -8.35 -7.73 -8.41
C GLY A 48 -8.07 -6.32 -7.86
N ALA A 49 -8.72 -5.89 -6.77
CA ALA A 49 -8.45 -4.59 -6.14
C ALA A 49 -6.98 -4.46 -5.69
N GLY A 50 -6.38 -5.53 -5.17
CA GLY A 50 -4.98 -5.55 -4.78
C GLY A 50 -4.05 -5.34 -5.98
N LYS A 51 -4.30 -6.05 -7.10
CA LYS A 51 -3.54 -5.89 -8.35
C LYS A 51 -3.71 -4.48 -8.94
N ALA A 52 -4.93 -3.95 -8.94
CA ALA A 52 -5.21 -2.60 -9.43
C ALA A 52 -4.47 -1.53 -8.60
N GLY A 53 -4.55 -1.63 -7.26
CA GLY A 53 -3.83 -0.74 -6.34
C GLY A 53 -2.32 -0.83 -6.50
N LEU A 54 -1.78 -2.03 -6.76
CA LEU A 54 -0.36 -2.22 -7.03
C LEU A 54 0.08 -1.60 -8.36
N ARG A 55 -0.68 -1.76 -9.45
CA ARG A 55 -0.39 -1.15 -10.75
C ARG A 55 -0.28 0.37 -10.64
N LEU A 56 -1.24 1.00 -9.95
CA LEU A 56 -1.25 2.45 -9.75
C LEU A 56 -0.07 2.90 -8.87
N SER A 57 0.20 2.16 -7.79
CA SER A 57 1.32 2.46 -6.89
C SER A 57 2.66 2.36 -7.63
N LYS A 58 2.88 1.27 -8.39
CA LYS A 58 4.06 1.09 -9.23
C LYS A 58 4.26 2.29 -10.17
N PHE A 59 3.22 2.65 -10.93
CA PHE A 59 3.27 3.76 -11.88
C PHE A 59 3.77 5.06 -11.25
N PHE A 60 3.22 5.47 -10.11
CA PHE A 60 3.66 6.70 -9.44
C PHE A 60 5.03 6.59 -8.79
N PHE A 61 5.39 5.45 -8.19
CA PHE A 61 6.73 5.26 -7.63
C PHE A 61 7.82 5.32 -8.71
N GLU A 62 7.56 4.79 -9.90
CA GLU A 62 8.49 4.88 -11.04
C GLU A 62 8.65 6.33 -11.51
N ILE A 63 7.56 7.09 -11.64
CA ILE A 63 7.63 8.54 -11.94
C ILE A 63 8.45 9.30 -10.88
N LEU A 64 8.25 8.99 -9.60
CA LEU A 64 9.00 9.63 -8.52
C LEU A 64 10.50 9.29 -8.58
N ARG A 65 10.83 8.04 -8.87
CA ARG A 65 12.21 7.58 -9.08
C ARG A 65 12.87 8.33 -10.24
N ASP A 66 12.18 8.48 -11.37
CA ASP A 66 12.70 9.18 -12.55
C ASP A 66 12.91 10.69 -12.30
N LYS A 67 12.16 11.26 -11.35
CA LYS A 67 12.32 12.63 -10.86
C LYS A 67 13.36 12.78 -9.73
N GLY A 68 14.04 11.70 -9.34
CA GLY A 68 15.04 11.72 -8.27
C GLY A 68 14.45 11.87 -6.86
N VAL A 69 13.14 11.63 -6.68
CA VAL A 69 12.49 11.67 -5.36
C VAL A 69 12.73 10.33 -4.66
N PRO A 70 13.38 10.32 -3.48
CA PRO A 70 13.66 9.08 -2.77
C PRO A 70 12.38 8.45 -2.24
N THR A 71 12.22 7.16 -2.49
CA THR A 71 11.12 6.35 -1.96
C THR A 71 11.65 5.01 -1.47
N HIS A 72 10.82 4.25 -0.74
CA HIS A 72 11.18 2.89 -0.35
C HIS A 72 11.04 1.87 -1.50
N TYR A 73 10.45 2.25 -2.64
CA TYR A 73 10.13 1.31 -3.71
C TYR A 73 11.40 0.74 -4.37
N ILE A 74 11.40 -0.58 -4.59
CA ILE A 74 12.46 -1.29 -5.33
C ILE A 74 11.88 -1.85 -6.63
N ASP A 75 10.89 -2.74 -6.53
CA ASP A 75 10.25 -3.40 -7.67
C ASP A 75 8.84 -3.91 -7.30
N ALA A 76 8.03 -4.28 -8.30
CA ALA A 76 6.71 -4.85 -8.12
C ALA A 76 6.39 -5.96 -9.14
N ASN A 77 5.82 -7.06 -8.63
CA ASN A 77 5.27 -8.17 -9.41
C ASN A 77 3.74 -8.11 -9.38
N ILE A 78 3.15 -7.75 -10.52
CA ILE A 78 1.70 -7.55 -10.67
C ILE A 78 0.92 -8.86 -10.56
N GLU A 79 1.46 -9.96 -11.09
CA GLU A 79 0.76 -11.24 -11.06
C GLU A 79 0.63 -11.78 -9.65
N GLU A 80 1.69 -11.62 -8.86
CA GLU A 80 1.70 -11.99 -7.47
C GLU A 80 1.12 -10.92 -6.54
N ALA A 81 0.69 -9.76 -7.04
CA ALA A 81 0.24 -8.64 -6.21
C ALA A 81 1.26 -8.26 -5.10
N THR A 82 2.56 -8.27 -5.42
CA THR A 82 3.64 -7.97 -4.47
C THR A 82 4.49 -6.77 -4.87
N MET A 83 4.97 -6.04 -3.87
CA MET A 83 5.95 -4.96 -4.00
C MET A 83 7.11 -5.18 -3.04
N THR A 84 8.33 -5.15 -3.56
CA THR A 84 9.55 -5.18 -2.73
C THR A 84 9.94 -3.75 -2.38
N VAL A 85 10.18 -3.49 -1.10
CA VAL A 85 10.52 -2.17 -0.57
C VAL A 85 11.69 -2.22 0.41
N LYS A 86 12.44 -1.12 0.49
CA LYS A 86 13.45 -0.90 1.51
C LYS A 86 12.79 -0.78 2.89
N PRO A 87 13.46 -1.19 3.97
CA PRO A 87 13.03 -0.89 5.33
C PRO A 87 12.86 0.61 5.56
N ALA A 88 11.80 0.99 6.26
CA ALA A 88 11.54 2.37 6.66
C ALA A 88 10.91 2.39 8.06
N ALA A 89 11.17 3.46 8.80
CA ALA A 89 10.47 3.75 10.05
C ALA A 89 9.36 4.76 9.78
N VAL A 90 8.22 4.58 10.45
CA VAL A 90 7.14 5.58 10.42
C VAL A 90 7.65 6.88 11.06
N PHE A 91 7.19 8.01 10.54
CA PHE A 91 7.54 9.31 11.11
C PHE A 91 6.64 9.61 12.32
N GLY A 92 7.27 9.96 13.45
CA GLY A 92 6.58 10.25 14.71
C GLY A 92 5.75 9.06 15.19
N ASN A 93 4.49 9.30 15.56
CA ASN A 93 3.54 8.28 16.02
C ASN A 93 2.67 7.71 14.88
N GLY A 94 3.13 7.79 13.63
CA GLY A 94 2.34 7.43 12.45
C GLY A 94 1.63 8.63 11.82
N LEU A 95 2.40 9.65 11.41
CA LEU A 95 1.86 10.82 10.74
C LEU A 95 1.42 10.51 9.29
N GLU A 96 0.18 10.87 8.96
CA GLU A 96 -0.33 10.85 7.58
C GLU A 96 -0.25 12.26 6.95
N VAL A 97 0.21 12.34 5.70
CA VAL A 97 0.39 13.61 4.98
C VAL A 97 -0.65 13.74 3.88
N ILE A 98 -1.56 14.71 4.01
CA ILE A 98 -2.68 14.93 3.08
C ILE A 98 -2.48 16.24 2.32
N CYS A 99 -2.47 16.18 0.99
CA CYS A 99 -2.38 17.34 0.11
C CYS A 99 -3.75 17.62 -0.54
N ARG A 100 -4.28 18.84 -0.36
CA ARG A 100 -5.59 19.25 -0.91
C ARG A 100 -5.43 20.49 -1.78
N TYR A 101 -5.77 20.37 -3.06
CA TYR A 101 -5.84 21.50 -4.00
C TYR A 101 -7.24 22.16 -4.03
N ARG A 102 -8.26 21.43 -3.59
CA ARG A 102 -9.66 21.86 -3.48
C ARG A 102 -10.27 21.24 -2.22
N ALA A 103 -11.30 21.87 -1.66
CA ALA A 103 -12.04 21.30 -0.53
C ALA A 103 -12.89 20.10 -1.01
N VAL A 104 -12.62 18.92 -0.45
CA VAL A 104 -13.30 17.65 -0.73
C VAL A 104 -13.16 16.73 0.48
N GLY A 105 -14.18 15.93 0.79
CA GLY A 105 -14.11 14.99 1.92
C GLY A 105 -13.79 15.67 3.26
N SER A 106 -13.20 14.93 4.19
CA SER A 106 -12.89 15.38 5.57
C SER A 106 -12.19 16.73 5.68
#